data_AF-A0A7D9M8R9-F1
#
_entry.id   AF-A0A7D9M8R9-F1
#
_cell.length_a   1.000
_cell.length_b   1.000
_cell.length_c   1.000
_cell.angle_alpha   90.00
_cell.angle_beta   90.00
_cell.angle_gamma   90.00
#
_symmetry.space_group_name_H-M   'P 1'
#
loop_
_entity.id
_entity.type
_entity.pdbx_description
1 polymer ?
#
loop_
_entity_poly.entity_id
_entity_poly.type
_entity_poly.pdbx_seq_one_letter_code
_entity_poly.pdbx_strand_id
1 'polypeptide(L)'
;IELLWRRAIVDESGLLFCLANADLLDYDVSQQAVRSLDMLTQGYARYHLVVICSIENEDKSNMVASLDQFRRQFPPLTPMRGIQNYLKEQLIVSDAKMVGDVQWVPAAAVDMEK
;
A
#
# COMPACT_ATOMS: atom_id res chain seq x y z
N ILE A 1 -2.65 11.81 -2.74
CA ILE A 1 -2.35 11.32 -1.37
C ILE A 1 -3.55 11.49 -0.44
N GLU A 2 -4.24 12.62 -0.43
CA GLU A 2 -5.37 12.85 0.49
C GLU A 2 -6.47 11.77 0.47
N LEU A 3 -6.80 11.21 -0.70
CA LEU A 3 -7.75 10.09 -0.79
C LEU A 3 -7.29 8.85 -0.02
N LEU A 4 -5.98 8.58 0.02
CA LEU A 4 -5.42 7.47 0.81
C LEU A 4 -5.66 7.70 2.29
N TRP A 5 -5.40 8.91 2.79
CA TRP A 5 -5.67 9.29 4.18
C TRP A 5 -7.13 9.14 4.55
N ARG A 6 -8.04 9.66 3.71
CA ARG A 6 -9.49 9.56 3.94
C ARG A 6 -9.94 8.11 3.98
N ARG A 7 -9.45 7.26 3.08
CA ARG A 7 -9.77 5.82 3.08
C ARG A 7 -9.24 5.12 4.33
N ALA A 8 -8.02 5.46 4.76
CA ALA A 8 -7.41 4.88 5.95
C ALA A 8 -8.14 5.24 7.25
N ILE A 9 -8.68 6.45 7.33
CA ILE A 9 -9.36 6.97 8.53
C ILE A 9 -10.80 6.47 8.65
N VAL A 10 -11.48 6.25 7.52
CA VAL A 10 -12.86 5.76 7.46
C VAL A 10 -12.92 4.22 7.46
N ASP A 11 -11.77 3.54 7.37
CA ASP A 11 -11.77 2.08 7.32
C ASP A 11 -12.16 1.44 8.66
N GLU A 12 -13.24 0.66 8.62
CA GLU A 12 -13.72 -0.15 9.74
C GLU A 12 -13.26 -1.62 9.64
N SER A 13 -12.69 -2.01 8.50
CA SER A 13 -12.32 -3.41 8.21
C SER A 13 -10.96 -3.79 8.79
N GLY A 14 -10.18 -2.84 9.28
CA GLY A 14 -8.84 -3.06 9.81
C GLY A 14 -7.79 -3.30 8.71
N LEU A 15 -8.04 -2.80 7.50
CA LEU A 15 -7.12 -2.85 6.38
C LEU A 15 -5.90 -1.94 6.63
N LEU A 16 -4.77 -2.39 6.10
CA LEU A 16 -3.53 -1.63 6.12
C LEU A 16 -3.40 -0.77 4.87
N PHE A 17 -3.21 0.53 5.07
CA PHE A 17 -2.98 1.49 3.99
C PHE A 17 -1.51 1.91 3.97
N CYS A 18 -0.87 1.73 2.82
CA CYS A 18 0.56 1.98 2.66
C CYS A 18 0.84 3.07 1.63
N LEU A 19 1.66 4.04 2.00
CA LEU A 19 2.32 4.97 1.08
C LEU A 19 3.78 4.53 0.91
N ALA A 20 4.06 3.85 -0.19
CA ALA A 20 5.43 3.47 -0.54
C ALA A 20 6.16 4.60 -1.28
N ASN A 21 7.48 4.66 -1.11
CA ASN A 21 8.39 5.62 -1.74
C ASN A 21 8.00 7.08 -1.47
N ALA A 22 7.70 7.40 -0.21
CA ALA A 22 7.35 8.75 0.21
C ALA A 22 8.48 9.77 -0.03
N ASP A 23 9.71 9.31 -0.21
CA ASP A 23 10.87 10.13 -0.58
C ASP A 23 10.84 10.67 -2.02
N LEU A 24 10.03 10.08 -2.91
CA LEU A 24 9.87 10.57 -4.28
C LEU A 24 8.85 11.69 -4.41
N LEU A 25 8.20 12.08 -3.31
CA LEU A 25 7.22 13.15 -3.31
C LEU A 25 7.91 14.51 -3.28
N ASP A 26 7.45 15.41 -4.15
CA ASP A 26 7.89 16.80 -4.14
C ASP A 26 7.64 17.46 -2.78
N TYR A 27 8.44 18.47 -2.47
CA TYR A 27 8.37 19.19 -1.19
C TYR A 27 6.98 19.76 -0.91
N ASP A 28 6.35 20.40 -1.89
CA ASP A 28 5.03 21.01 -1.72
C ASP A 28 3.94 19.94 -1.53
N VAL A 29 4.05 18.82 -2.25
CA VAL A 29 3.11 17.69 -2.15
C VAL A 29 3.24 17.01 -0.79
N SER A 30 4.47 16.81 -0.30
CA SER A 30 4.73 16.24 1.02
C SER A 30 4.22 17.13 2.15
N GLN A 31 4.47 18.44 2.11
CA GLN A 31 3.93 19.39 3.08
C GLN A 31 2.40 19.38 3.10
N GLN A 32 1.77 19.46 1.94
CA GLN A 32 0.32 19.45 1.86
C GLN A 32 -0.25 18.13 2.38
N ALA A 33 0.39 17.01 2.04
CA ALA A 33 -0.07 15.70 2.47
C ALA A 33 0.03 15.49 3.98
N VAL A 34 1.10 15.98 4.64
CA VAL A 34 1.23 15.94 6.11
C VAL A 34 0.18 16.83 6.77
N ARG A 35 0.01 18.08 6.30
CA ARG A 35 -1.02 18.98 6.83
C ARG A 35 -2.42 18.38 6.71
N SER A 36 -2.74 17.77 5.57
CA SER A 36 -4.02 17.07 5.39
C SER A 36 -4.15 15.87 6.33
N LEU A 37 -3.07 15.12 6.59
CA LEU A 37 -3.10 14.00 7.53
C LEU A 37 -3.39 14.49 8.95
N ASP A 38 -2.71 15.53 9.42
CA ASP A 38 -2.95 16.10 10.75
C ASP A 38 -4.38 16.60 10.90
N MET A 39 -4.92 17.31 9.90
CA MET A 39 -6.31 17.78 9.92
C MET A 39 -7.32 16.63 9.93
N LEU A 40 -7.10 15.57 9.15
CA LEU A 40 -8.05 14.46 9.04
C LEU A 40 -8.00 13.53 10.26
N THR A 41 -6.85 13.44 10.95
CA THR A 41 -6.67 12.57 12.12
C THR A 41 -7.12 13.24 13.42
N GLN A 42 -7.36 14.55 13.43
CA GLN A 42 -7.98 15.26 14.56
C GLN A 42 -9.37 14.67 14.87
N GLY A 43 -9.45 13.86 15.92
CA GLY A 43 -10.67 13.20 16.37
C GLY A 43 -10.80 11.73 15.98
N TYR A 44 -9.85 11.16 15.23
CA TYR A 44 -9.82 9.76 14.85
C TYR A 44 -8.59 9.07 15.43
N ALA A 45 -8.81 8.08 16.31
CA ALA A 45 -7.73 7.39 17.02
C ALA A 45 -7.39 6.00 16.45
N ARG A 46 -8.18 5.50 15.48
CA ARG A 46 -8.06 4.13 14.97
C ARG A 46 -7.94 4.13 13.45
N TYR A 47 -6.70 4.14 12.97
CA TYR A 47 -6.36 3.96 11.57
C TYR A 47 -5.05 3.18 11.46
N HIS A 48 -4.90 2.40 10.39
CA HIS A 48 -3.71 1.60 10.12
C HIS A 48 -2.99 2.13 8.89
N LEU A 49 -2.03 3.03 9.14
CA LEU A 49 -1.29 3.71 8.10
C LEU A 49 0.21 3.41 8.20
N VAL A 50 0.84 3.07 7.08
CA VAL A 50 2.27 2.83 6.95
C VAL A 50 2.84 3.74 5.87
N VAL A 51 3.94 4.43 6.18
CA VAL A 51 4.69 5.24 5.23
C VAL A 51 6.09 4.64 5.12
N ILE A 52 6.52 4.34 3.90
CA ILE A 52 7.83 3.74 3.61
C ILE A 52 8.61 4.71 2.74
N CYS A 53 9.86 4.95 3.11
CA CYS A 53 10.83 5.71 2.33
C CYS A 53 12.10 4.90 2.11
N SER A 54 12.85 5.24 1.06
CA SER A 54 14.23 4.76 0.93
C SER A 54 15.09 5.32 2.06
N ILE A 55 15.94 4.47 2.65
CA ILE A 55 16.93 4.88 3.65
C ILE A 55 17.90 5.92 3.06
N GLU A 56 18.22 5.81 1.78
CA GLU A 56 19.17 6.70 1.09
C GLU A 56 18.69 8.15 0.98
N ASN A 57 17.37 8.35 0.99
CA ASN A 57 16.74 9.67 0.84
C ASN A 57 15.95 10.08 2.09
N GLU A 58 16.15 9.37 3.20
CA GLU A 58 15.44 9.63 4.45
C GLU A 58 15.63 11.09 4.92
N ASP A 59 16.88 11.55 4.97
CA ASP A 59 17.24 12.91 5.41
C ASP A 59 16.73 14.01 4.46
N LYS A 60 16.40 13.66 3.21
CA LYS A 60 15.93 14.60 2.18
C LYS A 60 14.41 14.64 2.10
N SER A 61 13.72 13.61 2.58
CA SER A 61 12.27 13.53 2.49
C SER A 61 11.61 14.36 3.59
N ASN A 62 11.00 15.46 3.17
CA ASN A 62 10.23 16.34 4.06
C ASN A 62 9.05 15.62 4.74
N MET A 63 8.39 14.70 4.03
CA MET A 63 7.32 13.88 4.62
C MET A 63 7.84 13.00 5.75
N VAL A 64 9.01 12.36 5.56
CA VAL A 64 9.59 11.47 6.56
C VAL A 64 10.06 12.25 7.78
N ALA A 65 10.75 13.38 7.57
CA ALA A 65 11.15 14.27 8.65
C ALA A 65 9.96 14.76 9.49
N SER A 66 8.83 15.09 8.83
CA SER A 66 7.62 15.55 9.51
C SER A 66 6.90 14.43 10.28
N LEU A 67 7.09 13.17 9.90
CA LEU A 67 6.46 12.01 10.51
C LEU A 67 7.41 11.21 11.43
N ASP A 68 8.60 11.73 11.71
CA ASP A 68 9.65 11.03 12.47
C ASP A 68 9.19 10.62 13.88
N GLN A 69 8.28 11.40 14.49
CA GLN A 69 7.66 11.05 15.79
C GLN A 69 6.89 9.71 15.77
N PHE A 70 6.47 9.23 14.59
CA PHE A 70 5.77 7.97 14.41
C PHE A 70 6.67 6.84 13.94
N ARG A 71 7.99 7.09 13.85
CA ARG A 71 8.96 6.11 13.38
C ARG A 71 8.93 4.85 14.23
N ARG A 72 8.86 3.70 13.56
CA ARG A 72 8.92 2.37 14.17
C ARG A 72 10.12 1.62 13.65
N GLN A 73 10.63 0.70 14.46
CA GLN A 73 11.64 -0.25 14.00
C GLN A 73 11.04 -1.13 12.89
N PHE A 74 11.82 -1.31 11.83
CA PHE A 74 11.41 -2.12 10.70
C PHE A 74 11.21 -3.58 11.16
N PRO A 75 10.04 -4.21 10.88
CA PRO A 75 9.79 -5.58 11.32
C PRO A 75 10.71 -6.58 10.60
N PRO A 76 10.99 -7.76 11.18
CA PRO A 76 11.80 -8.77 10.52
C PRO A 76 11.20 -9.13 9.15
N LEU A 77 12.02 -9.04 8.10
CA LEU A 77 11.58 -9.38 6.75
C LEU A 77 11.31 -10.87 6.63
N THR A 78 10.17 -11.21 6.05
CA THR A 78 9.90 -12.58 5.60
C THR A 78 10.95 -12.97 4.56
N PRO A 79 11.51 -14.20 4.61
CA PRO A 79 12.46 -14.65 3.61
C PRO A 79 11.84 -14.59 2.21
N MET A 80 12.67 -14.26 1.21
CA MET A 80 12.24 -14.11 -0.19
C MET A 80 11.41 -15.27 -0.71
N ARG A 81 11.72 -16.51 -0.29
CA ARG A 81 10.95 -17.71 -0.65
C ARG A 81 9.50 -17.62 -0.19
N GLY A 82 9.24 -17.11 1.01
CA GLY A 82 7.89 -16.93 1.54
C GLY A 82 7.10 -15.90 0.73
N ILE A 83 7.73 -14.77 0.39
CA ILE A 83 7.10 -13.73 -0.45
C ILE A 83 6.79 -14.27 -1.85
N GLN A 84 7.74 -14.97 -2.47
CA GLN A 84 7.55 -15.59 -3.78
C GLN A 84 6.43 -16.62 -3.78
N ASN A 85 6.35 -17.46 -2.74
CA ASN A 85 5.28 -18.45 -2.61
C ASN A 85 3.93 -17.78 -2.43
N TYR A 86 3.83 -16.77 -1.55
CA TYR A 86 2.61 -16.00 -1.37
C TYR A 86 2.13 -15.35 -2.68
N LEU A 87 3.04 -14.71 -3.41
CA LEU A 87 2.72 -14.11 -4.70
C LEU A 87 2.26 -15.17 -5.72
N LYS A 88 2.91 -16.34 -5.76
CA LYS A 88 2.47 -17.44 -6.62
C LYS A 88 1.06 -17.89 -6.27
N GLU A 89 0.76 -18.13 -5.00
CA GLU A 89 -0.57 -18.56 -4.57
C GLU A 89 -1.67 -17.55 -4.91
N GLN A 90 -1.40 -16.25 -4.79
CA GLN A 90 -2.37 -15.20 -5.06
C GLN A 90 -2.50 -14.84 -6.55
N LEU A 91 -1.42 -14.98 -7.33
CA LEU A 91 -1.38 -14.60 -8.75
C LEU A 91 -1.62 -15.79 -9.69
N ILE A 92 -1.59 -17.03 -9.20
CA ILE A 92 -2.02 -18.19 -9.98
C ILE A 92 -3.54 -18.10 -10.10
N VAL A 93 -3.98 -17.74 -11.31
CA VAL A 93 -5.36 -17.88 -11.72
C VAL A 93 -5.69 -19.37 -11.71
N SER A 94 -6.63 -19.80 -10.88
CA SER A 94 -7.09 -21.18 -10.90
C SER A 94 -7.63 -21.50 -12.29
N ASP A 95 -7.10 -22.54 -12.93
CA ASP A 95 -7.58 -23.00 -14.23
C ASP A 95 -9.08 -23.27 -14.16
N ALA A 96 -9.80 -22.70 -15.13
CA ALA A 96 -11.20 -22.96 -15.47
C ALA A 96 -12.08 -23.43 -14.31
N LYS A 97 -12.53 -22.49 -13.47
CA LYS A 97 -13.70 -22.76 -12.62
C LYS A 97 -14.96 -22.69 -13.47
N MET A 98 -15.73 -23.77 -13.49
CA MET A 98 -17.12 -23.72 -13.94
C MET A 98 -17.91 -22.88 -12.94
N VAL A 99 -18.38 -21.69 -13.35
CA VAL A 99 -19.34 -20.89 -12.58
C VAL A 99 -20.70 -21.13 -13.21
N GLY A 100 -21.42 -22.15 -12.72
CA GLY A 100 -22.61 -22.65 -13.41
C GLY A 100 -22.26 -23.35 -14.73
N ASP A 101 -22.97 -23.03 -15.82
CA ASP A 101 -22.73 -23.57 -17.17
C ASP A 101 -21.68 -22.79 -17.98
N VAL A 102 -21.07 -21.74 -17.41
CA VAL A 102 -20.09 -20.92 -18.11
C VAL A 102 -18.67 -21.31 -17.67
N GLN A 103 -17.89 -21.77 -18.64
CA GLN A 103 -16.46 -22.01 -18.47
C GLN A 103 -15.74 -20.66 -18.29
N TRP A 104 -15.24 -20.38 -17.09
CA TRP A 104 -14.47 -19.18 -16.84
C TRP A 104 -13.05 -19.37 -17.39
N VAL A 105 -12.77 -18.81 -18.56
CA VAL A 105 -11.44 -18.84 -19.17
C VAL A 105 -10.68 -17.58 -18.71
N PRO A 106 -9.46 -17.71 -18.17
CA PRO A 106 -8.63 -16.56 -17.83
C PRO A 106 -8.44 -15.66 -19.04
N ALA A 107 -8.57 -14.34 -18.87
CA ALA A 107 -8.40 -13.38 -19.96
C ALA A 107 -7.03 -13.51 -20.66
N ALA A 108 -5.98 -13.90 -19.91
CA ALA A 108 -4.65 -14.16 -20.43
C ALA A 108 -4.57 -15.33 -21.44
N ALA A 109 -5.56 -16.23 -21.46
CA ALA A 109 -5.62 -17.35 -22.40
C ALA A 109 -6.38 -17.02 -23.69
N VAL A 110 -7.00 -15.83 -23.78
CA VAL A 110 -7.79 -15.40 -24.95
C VAL A 110 -6.91 -14.76 -26.03
N ASP A 111 -5.75 -14.21 -25.68
CA ASP A 111 -4.85 -13.53 -26.62
C ASP A 111 -3.95 -14.48 -27.45
N MET A 112 -4.08 -15.80 -27.28
CA MET A 112 -3.28 -16.79 -28.03
C MET A 112 -3.84 -17.13 -29.42
N GLU A 113 -4.82 -16.38 -29.93
CA GLU A 113 -5.31 -16.53 -31.32
C GLU A 113 -4.79 -15.41 -32.24
N LYS A 114 -3.59 -15.62 -32.80
CA LYS A 114 -3.30 -15.56 -34.26
C LYS A 114 -1.84 -15.82 -34.60
#